data_AF-A0A9D7E9M4-F1
#
_entry.id   AF-A0A9D7E9M4-F1
#
_cell.length_a   1.000
_cell.length_b   1.000
_cell.length_c   1.000
_cell.angle_alpha   90.00
_cell.angle_beta   90.00
_cell.angle_gamma   90.00
#
_symmetry.space_group_name_H-M   'P 1'
#
loop_
_entity.id
_entity.type
_entity.pdbx_description
1 polymer ?
#
loop_
_entity_poly.entity_id
_entity_poly.type
_entity_poly.pdbx_seq_one_letter_code
_entity_poly.pdbx_strand_id
1 'polypeptide(L)'
;MRSLPSKIPFSVVRLLLRTMLTMVVVLAAPEAVEASDHGIFNRMALIQQVDSPEVELIWPIQDNPAPGQNGAQGVDLEAPDNIQDEVIYDPVTGQYILQSTVGDGGFDYRPPMSMSLDEYLQYDMEKAMETYWLDKSTSETERATKGLIPALNVKGELFDRIFGGIRSISNPRAARRSSSG
;
A
#
# COMPACT_ATOMS: atom_id res chain seq x y z
N MET A 1 -10.43 67.68 -51.36
CA MET A 1 -9.55 66.73 -52.11
C MET A 1 -9.24 65.57 -51.19
N ARG A 2 -9.82 64.39 -51.45
CA ARG A 2 -9.68 63.18 -50.60
C ARG A 2 -8.33 62.53 -50.86
N SER A 3 -7.51 62.41 -49.81
CA SER A 3 -6.21 61.73 -49.79
C SER A 3 -6.38 60.23 -50.02
N LEU A 4 -5.52 59.65 -50.86
CA LEU A 4 -5.44 58.20 -51.08
C LEU A 4 -5.11 57.46 -49.77
N PRO A 5 -5.69 56.26 -49.53
CA PRO A 5 -5.36 55.49 -48.35
C PRO A 5 -3.93 54.95 -48.43
N SER A 6 -3.23 55.06 -47.30
CA SER A 6 -1.87 54.57 -47.07
C SER A 6 -1.75 53.10 -47.45
N LYS A 7 -0.71 52.77 -48.23
CA LYS A 7 -0.35 51.40 -48.59
C LYS A 7 -0.21 50.58 -47.30
N ILE A 8 -1.02 49.53 -47.17
CA ILE A 8 -0.96 48.62 -46.02
C ILE A 8 0.45 48.02 -46.01
N PRO A 9 1.21 48.14 -44.91
CA PRO A 9 2.57 47.65 -44.88
C PRO A 9 2.56 46.13 -45.06
N PHE A 10 3.54 45.61 -45.80
CA PHE A 10 3.66 44.17 -46.09
C PHE A 10 3.67 43.30 -44.82
N SER A 11 4.11 43.85 -43.69
CA SER A 11 4.04 43.20 -42.37
C SER A 11 2.60 42.95 -41.91
N VAL A 12 1.68 43.89 -42.15
CA VAL A 12 0.25 43.76 -41.84
C VAL A 12 -0.41 42.77 -42.79
N VAL A 13 -0.05 42.77 -44.08
CA VAL A 13 -0.55 41.77 -45.05
C VAL A 13 -0.10 40.36 -44.68
N ARG A 14 1.17 40.17 -44.29
CA ARG A 14 1.68 38.87 -43.81
C ARG A 14 1.03 38.41 -42.51
N LEU A 15 0.75 39.34 -41.60
CA LEU A 15 0.06 39.04 -40.35
C LEU A 15 -1.37 38.57 -40.61
N LEU A 16 -2.11 39.31 -41.45
CA LEU A 16 -3.48 38.96 -41.83
C LEU A 16 -3.55 37.63 -42.59
N LEU A 17 -2.59 37.36 -43.48
CA LEU A 17 -2.50 36.08 -44.19
C LEU A 17 -2.24 34.90 -43.23
N ARG A 18 -1.37 35.10 -42.23
CA ARG A 18 -1.10 34.09 -41.20
C ARG A 18 -2.33 33.80 -40.34
N THR A 19 -3.04 34.83 -39.89
CA THR A 19 -4.24 34.65 -39.06
C THR A 19 -5.39 34.02 -39.84
N MET A 20 -5.50 34.32 -41.13
CA MET A 20 -6.53 33.74 -41.99
C MET A 20 -6.22 32.26 -42.28
N LEU A 21 -4.94 31.91 -42.52
CA LEU A 21 -4.53 30.51 -42.67
C LEU A 21 -4.82 29.69 -41.40
N THR A 22 -4.50 30.23 -40.21
CA THR A 22 -4.79 29.52 -38.95
C THR A 22 -6.30 29.35 -38.75
N MET A 23 -7.11 30.35 -39.08
CA MET A 23 -8.57 30.23 -38.94
C MET A 23 -9.17 29.22 -39.93
N VAL A 24 -8.66 29.16 -41.16
CA VAL A 24 -9.09 28.17 -42.17
C VAL A 24 -8.73 26.75 -41.73
N VAL A 25 -7.56 26.54 -41.13
CA VAL A 25 -7.15 25.23 -40.57
C VAL A 25 -8.05 24.83 -39.39
N VAL A 26 -8.39 25.76 -38.50
CA VAL A 26 -9.28 25.51 -37.34
C VAL A 26 -10.70 25.15 -37.77
N LEU A 27 -11.21 25.72 -38.88
CA LEU A 27 -12.57 25.44 -39.36
C LEU A 27 -12.66 24.12 -40.16
N ALA A 28 -11.58 23.75 -40.89
CA ALA A 28 -11.56 22.56 -41.74
C ALA A 28 -11.27 21.26 -40.97
N ALA A 29 -10.68 21.35 -39.78
CA ALA A 29 -10.35 20.21 -38.93
C ALA A 29 -10.52 20.58 -37.45
N PRO A 30 -11.75 20.51 -36.88
CA PRO A 30 -11.99 20.82 -35.46
C PRO A 30 -11.21 19.88 -34.53
N GLU A 31 -10.81 18.72 -35.03
CA GLU A 31 -10.01 17.69 -34.35
C GLU A 31 -8.48 17.89 -34.45
N ALA A 32 -8.02 18.97 -35.09
CA ALA A 32 -6.60 19.37 -35.12
C ALA A 32 -6.24 20.49 -34.11
N VAL A 33 -7.22 20.96 -33.32
CA VAL A 33 -7.02 22.00 -32.28
C VAL A 33 -6.46 21.44 -30.97
N GLU A 34 -6.38 20.11 -30.80
CA GLU A 34 -5.75 19.47 -29.64
C GLU A 34 -4.38 18.84 -29.97
N ALA A 35 -3.51 19.59 -30.63
CA ALA A 35 -2.10 19.21 -30.74
C ALA A 35 -1.12 20.38 -30.67
N SER A 36 -1.54 21.50 -30.07
CA SER A 36 -0.61 22.51 -29.55
C SER A 36 -0.38 22.25 -28.07
N ASP A 37 0.45 21.24 -27.81
CA ASP A 37 1.22 21.07 -26.58
C ASP A 37 1.71 22.45 -26.11
N HIS A 38 1.18 22.91 -24.98
CA HIS A 38 1.57 24.17 -24.36
C HIS A 38 2.98 24.01 -23.78
N GLY A 39 3.97 24.15 -24.67
CA GLY A 39 5.38 24.17 -24.33
C GLY A 39 5.78 25.43 -23.55
N ILE A 40 5.54 25.44 -22.24
CA ILE A 40 6.50 25.88 -21.21
C ILE A 40 6.55 24.80 -20.12
N PHE A 41 6.69 23.54 -20.52
CA PHE A 41 7.05 22.45 -19.62
C PHE A 41 7.96 21.47 -20.35
N ASN A 42 9.10 21.95 -20.86
CA ASN A 42 10.14 21.01 -21.27
C ASN A 42 11.35 21.08 -20.34
N ARG A 43 11.61 19.90 -19.77
CA ARG A 43 12.92 19.35 -19.42
C ARG A 43 13.42 19.50 -17.98
N MET A 44 12.54 19.23 -17.03
CA MET A 44 12.85 18.12 -16.13
C MET A 44 11.75 17.09 -16.36
N ALA A 45 11.99 16.16 -17.28
CA ALA A 45 11.47 14.83 -17.02
C ALA A 45 12.07 14.47 -15.66
N LEU A 46 11.28 14.60 -14.59
CA LEU A 46 11.40 13.63 -13.51
C LEU A 46 11.19 12.30 -14.24
N ILE A 47 12.30 11.71 -14.70
CA ILE A 47 12.35 10.27 -14.86
C ILE A 47 12.02 9.84 -13.45
N GLN A 48 10.76 9.48 -13.21
CA GLN A 48 10.37 8.82 -11.98
C GLN A 48 11.26 7.59 -11.97
N GLN A 49 12.34 7.65 -11.19
CA GLN A 49 13.20 6.51 -11.02
C GLN A 49 12.26 5.40 -10.58
N VAL A 50 12.31 4.28 -11.29
CA VAL A 50 11.60 3.08 -10.87
C VAL A 50 12.21 2.74 -9.51
N ASP A 51 11.49 3.12 -8.46
CA ASP A 51 11.97 3.19 -7.07
C ASP A 51 12.35 1.81 -6.54
N SER A 52 11.87 0.75 -7.20
CA SER A 52 12.28 -0.62 -6.99
C SER A 52 12.11 -1.44 -8.26
N PRO A 53 13.03 -2.39 -8.56
CA PRO A 53 12.82 -3.33 -9.66
C PRO A 53 11.50 -4.08 -9.44
N GLU A 54 10.86 -4.52 -10.52
CA GLU A 54 9.70 -5.40 -10.42
C GLU A 54 10.16 -6.73 -9.82
N VAL A 55 9.86 -6.93 -8.53
CA VAL A 55 10.19 -8.15 -7.79
C VAL A 55 8.94 -9.01 -7.73
N GLU A 56 8.99 -10.19 -8.35
CA GLU A 56 7.96 -11.20 -8.18
C GLU A 56 8.08 -11.83 -6.79
N LEU A 57 7.09 -11.59 -5.94
CA LEU A 57 7.05 -12.13 -4.59
C LEU A 57 6.67 -13.62 -4.63
N ILE A 58 7.42 -14.47 -3.93
CA ILE A 58 7.09 -15.90 -3.75
C ILE A 58 5.70 -16.05 -3.11
N TRP A 59 5.34 -15.11 -2.24
CA TRP A 59 4.02 -14.98 -1.63
C TRP A 59 3.47 -13.57 -1.92
N PRO A 60 2.74 -13.39 -3.03
CA PRO A 60 2.21 -12.09 -3.39
C PRO A 60 1.12 -11.67 -2.40
N ILE A 61 1.17 -10.40 -1.98
CA ILE A 61 0.10 -9.79 -1.20
C ILE A 61 -0.96 -9.29 -2.19
N GLN A 62 -2.17 -9.84 -2.10
CA GLN A 62 -3.34 -9.40 -2.84
C GLN A 62 -4.13 -8.38 -2.04
N ASP A 63 -4.25 -7.18 -2.59
CA ASP A 63 -5.10 -6.15 -2.02
C ASP A 63 -6.55 -6.34 -2.48
N ASN A 64 -7.48 -6.42 -1.53
CA ASN A 64 -8.90 -6.40 -1.82
C ASN A 64 -9.38 -4.94 -1.77
N PRO A 65 -9.94 -4.35 -2.83
CA PRO A 65 -10.34 -2.94 -2.82
C PRO A 65 -11.54 -2.63 -1.91
N ALA A 66 -12.26 -3.64 -1.41
CA ALA A 66 -13.35 -3.44 -0.47
C ALA A 66 -12.80 -2.93 0.89
N PRO A 67 -13.48 -1.96 1.53
CA PRO A 67 -13.12 -1.50 2.86
C PRO A 67 -13.35 -2.60 3.90
N GLY A 68 -12.52 -2.65 4.95
CA GLY A 68 -12.65 -3.61 6.06
C GLY A 68 -12.45 -5.10 5.73
N GLN A 69 -11.99 -5.44 4.52
CA GLN A 69 -11.64 -6.80 4.15
C GLN A 69 -10.17 -6.90 3.75
N ASN A 70 -9.38 -7.61 4.56
CA ASN A 70 -8.07 -8.07 4.12
C ASN A 70 -8.26 -9.34 3.28
N GLY A 71 -7.57 -9.43 2.15
CA GLY A 71 -7.60 -10.66 1.33
C GLY A 71 -7.18 -11.87 2.17
N ALA A 72 -7.67 -13.07 1.84
CA ALA A 72 -7.20 -14.29 2.48
C ALA A 72 -5.75 -14.58 2.02
N GLN A 73 -4.77 -14.17 2.82
CA GLN A 73 -3.34 -14.31 2.49
C GLN A 73 -2.62 -15.08 3.59
N GLY A 74 -1.52 -15.75 3.22
CA GLY A 74 -0.73 -16.51 4.18
C GLY A 74 -0.02 -15.64 5.24
N VAL A 75 0.20 -14.36 4.92
CA VAL A 75 0.72 -13.34 5.81
C VAL A 75 -0.16 -12.11 5.63
N ASP A 76 -0.96 -11.78 6.65
CA ASP A 76 -1.70 -10.53 6.71
C ASP A 76 -0.90 -9.53 7.54
N LEU A 77 -0.56 -8.39 6.94
CA LEU A 77 0.00 -7.26 7.65
C LEU A 77 -1.19 -6.38 8.00
N GLU A 78 -1.42 -6.13 9.29
CA GLU A 78 -2.50 -5.24 9.74
C GLU A 78 -2.50 -3.93 8.96
N ALA A 79 -3.69 -3.35 8.79
CA ALA A 79 -3.81 -2.04 8.17
C ALA A 79 -2.99 -1.02 8.97
N PRO A 80 -2.25 -0.13 8.30
CA PRO A 80 -1.45 0.87 8.99
C PRO A 80 -2.32 1.85 9.78
N ASP A 81 -1.82 2.36 10.90
CA ASP A 81 -2.55 3.19 11.87
C ASP A 81 -3.21 4.46 11.29
N ASN A 82 -2.73 4.92 10.13
CA ASN A 82 -3.27 6.08 9.46
C ASN A 82 -4.51 5.77 8.60
N ILE A 83 -4.95 4.52 8.51
CA ILE A 83 -6.20 4.11 7.86
C ILE A 83 -7.23 3.84 8.95
N GLN A 84 -8.43 4.41 8.78
CA GLN A 84 -9.54 4.27 9.72
C GLN A 84 -10.79 3.82 8.98
N ASP A 85 -11.39 2.74 9.47
CA ASP A 85 -12.65 2.21 8.98
C ASP A 85 -13.81 2.65 9.89
N GLU A 86 -14.84 3.27 9.32
CA GLU A 86 -16.03 3.73 10.03
C GLU A 86 -17.31 3.16 9.39
N VAL A 87 -18.27 2.78 10.22
CA VAL A 87 -19.60 2.34 9.78
C VAL A 87 -20.64 3.41 10.08
N ILE A 88 -21.29 3.92 9.04
CA ILE A 88 -22.28 5.00 9.08
C ILE A 88 -23.67 4.45 8.75
N TYR A 89 -24.65 4.67 9.62
CA TYR A 89 -26.03 4.27 9.34
C TYR A 89 -26.78 5.32 8.52
N ASP A 90 -27.38 4.91 7.40
CA ASP A 90 -28.28 5.73 6.59
C ASP A 90 -29.75 5.44 6.95
N PRO A 91 -30.47 6.37 7.61
CA PRO A 91 -31.85 6.17 8.02
C PRO A 91 -32.87 6.20 6.87
N VAL A 92 -32.49 6.70 5.69
CA VAL A 92 -33.40 6.76 4.52
C VAL A 92 -33.50 5.41 3.84
N THR A 93 -32.34 4.76 3.67
CA THR A 93 -32.25 3.45 3.01
C THR A 93 -32.26 2.29 4.00
N GLY A 94 -31.99 2.55 5.28
CA GLY A 94 -31.83 1.54 6.32
C GLY A 94 -30.54 0.73 6.20
N GLN A 95 -29.56 1.23 5.43
CA GLN A 95 -28.31 0.55 5.15
C GLN A 95 -27.19 1.08 6.06
N TYR A 96 -26.20 0.22 6.28
CA TYR A 96 -24.96 0.55 6.97
C TYR A 96 -23.88 0.74 5.91
N ILE A 97 -23.14 1.85 5.96
CA ILE A 97 -22.15 2.24 4.98
C ILE A 97 -20.78 2.15 5.64
N LEU A 98 -19.93 1.23 5.20
CA LEU A 98 -18.56 1.11 5.64
C LEU A 98 -17.66 1.98 4.75
N GLN A 99 -16.90 2.87 5.38
CA GLN A 99 -16.03 3.87 4.75
C GLN A 99 -14.61 3.75 5.31
N SER A 100 -13.61 3.65 4.43
CA SER A 100 -12.19 3.71 4.82
C SER A 100 -11.62 5.09 4.52
N THR A 101 -11.17 5.79 5.54
CA THR A 101 -10.52 7.10 5.44
C THR A 101 -9.03 7.00 5.77
N VAL A 102 -8.23 7.91 5.22
CA VAL A 102 -6.78 7.98 5.49
C VAL A 102 -6.36 9.36 5.99
N GLY A 103 -5.56 9.35 7.06
CA GLY A 103 -4.97 10.53 7.69
C GLY A 103 -5.97 11.45 8.40
N ASP A 104 -5.45 12.50 9.03
CA ASP A 104 -6.25 13.44 9.83
C ASP A 104 -7.27 14.25 9.01
N GLY A 105 -7.07 14.33 7.69
CA GLY A 105 -7.93 15.05 6.76
C GLY A 105 -9.17 14.27 6.30
N GLY A 106 -9.34 13.01 6.72
CA GLY A 106 -10.49 12.19 6.36
C GLY A 106 -10.60 11.93 4.86
N PHE A 107 -9.47 11.77 4.16
CA PHE A 107 -9.50 11.52 2.72
C PHE A 107 -10.03 10.10 2.46
N ASP A 108 -11.00 9.96 1.56
CA ASP A 108 -11.55 8.66 1.19
C ASP A 108 -10.49 7.81 0.49
N TYR A 109 -9.98 6.80 1.20
CA TYR A 109 -8.96 5.90 0.67
C TYR A 109 -9.59 4.88 -0.29
N ARG A 110 -10.82 4.44 -0.01
CA ARG A 110 -11.52 3.38 -0.75
C ARG A 110 -12.97 3.73 -1.04
N PRO A 111 -13.56 3.12 -2.10
CA PRO A 111 -14.99 3.22 -2.33
C PRO A 111 -15.76 2.70 -1.11
N PRO A 112 -16.78 3.43 -0.62
CA PRO A 112 -17.61 2.94 0.46
C PRO A 112 -18.44 1.75 0.01
N MET A 113 -18.73 0.83 0.94
CA MET A 113 -19.63 -0.29 0.69
C MET A 113 -20.86 -0.19 1.57
N SER A 114 -22.03 -0.47 1.01
CA SER A 114 -23.29 -0.51 1.74
C SER A 114 -23.66 -1.96 2.08
N MET A 115 -24.12 -2.19 3.30
CA MET A 115 -24.56 -3.48 3.80
C MET A 115 -25.92 -3.34 4.48
N SER A 116 -26.72 -4.40 4.43
CA SER A 116 -27.95 -4.53 5.20
C SER A 116 -27.65 -4.71 6.69
N LEU A 117 -28.69 -4.62 7.53
CA LEU A 117 -28.56 -4.88 8.97
C LEU A 117 -27.99 -6.28 9.25
N ASP A 118 -28.51 -7.30 8.58
CA ASP A 118 -28.08 -8.69 8.80
C ASP A 118 -26.61 -8.89 8.39
N GLU A 119 -26.19 -8.29 7.28
CA GLU A 119 -24.79 -8.31 6.83
C GLU A 119 -23.87 -7.55 7.79
N TYR A 120 -24.30 -6.40 8.31
CA TYR A 120 -23.56 -5.66 9.33
C TYR A 120 -23.36 -6.48 10.61
N LEU A 121 -24.41 -7.13 11.11
CA LEU A 121 -24.33 -7.97 12.31
C LEU A 121 -23.37 -9.15 12.11
N GLN A 122 -23.39 -9.75 10.92
CA GLN A 122 -22.47 -10.83 10.56
C GLN A 122 -21.02 -10.32 10.51
N TYR A 123 -20.79 -9.16 9.87
CA TYR A 123 -19.49 -8.51 9.80
C TYR A 123 -18.92 -8.18 11.19
N ASP A 124 -19.73 -7.57 12.06
CA ASP A 124 -19.33 -7.21 13.44
C ASP A 124 -18.96 -8.46 14.26
N MET A 125 -19.75 -9.54 14.12
CA MET A 125 -19.47 -10.81 14.78
C MET A 125 -18.15 -11.43 14.31
N GLU A 126 -17.89 -11.43 13.00
CA GLU A 126 -16.65 -11.94 12.43
C GLU A 126 -15.44 -11.12 12.91
N LYS A 127 -15.56 -9.79 12.90
CA LYS A 127 -14.50 -8.88 13.37
C LYS A 127 -14.19 -9.05 14.85
N ALA A 128 -15.22 -9.20 15.67
CA ALA A 128 -15.08 -9.46 17.10
C ALA A 128 -14.37 -10.80 17.36
N MET A 129 -14.68 -11.83 16.57
CA MET A 129 -14.05 -13.14 16.68
C MET A 129 -12.56 -13.09 16.29
N GLU A 130 -12.25 -12.42 15.18
CA GLU A 130 -10.87 -12.20 14.72
C GLU A 130 -10.03 -11.49 15.81
N THR A 131 -10.53 -10.37 16.32
CA THR A 131 -9.88 -9.58 17.36
C THR A 131 -9.66 -10.41 18.63
N TYR A 132 -10.66 -11.20 19.04
CA TYR A 132 -10.55 -12.07 20.20
C TYR A 132 -9.43 -13.11 20.06
N TRP A 133 -9.30 -13.74 18.89
CA TRP A 133 -8.24 -14.73 18.66
C TRP A 133 -6.86 -14.10 18.60
N LEU A 134 -6.75 -12.90 18.01
CA LEU A 134 -5.53 -12.12 17.98
C LEU A 134 -5.08 -11.77 19.41
N ASP A 135 -5.95 -11.19 20.22
CA ASP A 135 -5.70 -10.85 21.63
C ASP A 135 -5.32 -12.09 22.46
N LYS A 136 -5.98 -13.22 22.20
CA LYS A 136 -5.67 -14.47 22.88
C LYS A 136 -4.25 -14.92 22.56
N SER A 137 -3.88 -14.92 21.28
CA SER A 137 -2.55 -15.31 20.78
C SER A 137 -1.43 -14.44 21.35
N THR A 138 -1.61 -13.11 21.32
CA THR A 138 -0.63 -12.15 21.88
C THR A 138 -0.47 -12.36 23.37
N SER A 139 -1.56 -12.51 24.12
CA SER A 139 -1.50 -12.69 25.58
C SER A 139 -0.86 -14.02 26.02
N GLU A 140 -1.02 -15.11 25.26
CA GLU A 140 -0.34 -16.38 25.55
C GLU A 140 1.16 -16.30 25.22
N THR A 141 1.51 -15.60 24.13
CA THR A 141 2.91 -15.35 23.76
C THR A 141 3.63 -14.51 24.82
N GLU A 142 3.00 -13.48 25.36
CA GLU A 142 3.54 -12.69 26.46
C GLU A 142 3.75 -13.52 27.74
N ARG A 143 2.78 -14.37 28.10
CA ARG A 143 2.88 -15.28 29.25
C ARG A 143 4.01 -16.28 29.09
N ALA A 144 4.15 -16.87 27.90
CA ALA A 144 5.23 -17.80 27.58
C ALA A 144 6.61 -17.11 27.66
N THR A 145 6.75 -15.93 27.06
CA THR A 145 8.00 -15.14 27.10
C THR A 145 8.38 -14.76 28.53
N LYS A 146 7.41 -14.37 29.37
CA LYS A 146 7.64 -14.00 30.77
C LYS A 146 8.02 -15.20 31.66
N GLY A 147 7.62 -16.41 31.29
CA GLY A 147 8.03 -17.66 31.94
C GLY A 147 9.40 -18.19 31.51
N LEU A 148 9.94 -17.72 30.38
CA LEU A 148 11.20 -18.20 29.78
C LEU A 148 12.44 -17.38 30.19
N ILE A 149 12.29 -16.26 30.91
CA ILE A 149 13.42 -15.49 31.45
C ILE A 149 13.48 -15.69 32.98
N PRO A 150 14.13 -16.74 33.48
CA PRO A 150 14.45 -16.83 34.90
C PRO A 150 15.39 -15.67 35.28
N ALA A 151 15.11 -14.99 36.40
CA ALA A 151 16.03 -14.00 36.96
C ALA A 151 17.34 -14.69 37.37
N LEU A 152 18.35 -14.63 36.50
CA LEU A 152 19.67 -15.22 36.70
C LEU A 152 20.48 -14.39 37.70
N ASN A 153 20.26 -14.61 39.00
CA ASN A 153 21.23 -14.25 40.04
C ASN A 153 22.29 -15.35 40.14
N VAL A 154 23.22 -15.37 39.19
CA VAL A 154 24.30 -16.36 39.12
C VAL A 154 25.38 -16.01 40.15
N LYS A 155 25.31 -16.59 41.34
CA LYS A 155 26.52 -16.81 42.15
C LYS A 155 27.20 -18.07 41.61
N GLY A 156 28.42 -17.91 41.09
CA GLY A 156 29.09 -18.79 40.11
C GLY A 156 29.25 -20.28 40.42
N GLU A 157 29.02 -20.76 41.64
CA GLU A 157 29.32 -22.15 42.03
C GLU A 157 28.20 -23.17 41.71
N LEU A 158 26.98 -22.72 41.42
CA LEU A 158 25.87 -23.64 41.10
C LEU A 158 25.78 -23.94 39.60
N PHE A 159 26.10 -22.97 38.75
CA PHE A 159 26.07 -23.10 37.29
C PHE A 159 27.16 -24.07 36.79
N ASP A 160 28.37 -24.00 37.35
CA ASP A 160 29.47 -24.91 37.01
C ASP A 160 29.20 -26.37 37.41
N ARG A 161 28.41 -26.62 38.45
CA ARG A 161 28.07 -27.98 38.92
C ARG A 161 27.05 -28.69 38.04
N ILE A 162 26.13 -27.97 37.41
CA ILE A 162 25.11 -28.56 36.52
C ILE A 162 25.63 -28.69 35.09
N PHE A 163 26.43 -27.73 34.61
CA PHE A 163 26.88 -27.70 33.22
C PHE A 163 28.35 -28.10 33.01
N GLY A 164 29.15 -28.23 34.07
CA GLY A 164 30.51 -28.77 33.99
C GLY A 164 30.57 -30.25 33.57
N GLY A 165 29.47 -30.99 33.70
CA GLY A 165 29.39 -32.40 33.31
C GLY A 165 29.01 -32.67 31.84
N ILE A 166 28.55 -31.66 31.08
CA ILE A 166 27.95 -31.89 29.74
C ILE A 166 28.96 -31.62 28.60
N ARG A 167 30.19 -31.19 28.91
CA ARG A 167 31.26 -31.02 27.92
C ARG A 167 31.94 -32.35 27.53
N SER A 168 31.18 -33.37 27.13
CA SER A 168 31.73 -34.45 26.30
C SER A 168 30.64 -35.23 25.58
N ILE A 169 30.23 -34.75 24.40
CA ILE A 169 29.69 -35.62 23.34
C ILE A 169 30.68 -35.59 22.19
N SER A 170 31.66 -36.48 22.25
CA SER A 170 32.48 -36.84 21.10
C SER A 170 31.77 -37.97 20.35
N ASN A 171 31.50 -37.74 19.06
CA ASN A 171 30.78 -38.61 18.12
C ASN A 171 31.17 -40.12 18.21
N PRO A 172 30.25 -41.06 18.50
CA PRO A 172 30.57 -42.47 18.76
C PRO A 172 30.67 -43.38 17.51
N ARG A 173 30.85 -42.87 16.28
CA ARG A 173 30.76 -43.69 15.04
C ARG A 173 32.06 -44.26 14.45
N ALA A 174 33.22 -44.15 15.09
CA ALA A 174 34.49 -44.62 14.51
C ALA A 174 35.30 -45.52 15.45
N ALA A 175 34.91 -46.78 15.67
CA ALA A 175 35.84 -47.77 16.25
C ALA A 175 35.47 -49.26 16.09
N ARG A 176 34.38 -49.66 15.42
CA ARG A 176 34.00 -51.09 15.34
C ARG A 176 34.45 -51.74 14.03
N ARG A 177 35.76 -51.90 13.83
CA ARG A 177 36.36 -52.95 12.96
C ARG A 177 37.88 -53.03 13.14
N SER A 178 38.31 -53.95 14.00
CA SER A 178 39.65 -54.56 14.01
C SER A 178 39.52 -55.81 14.91
N SER A 179 39.33 -56.99 14.30
CA SER A 179 40.34 -58.05 14.19
C SER A 179 40.65 -58.71 15.55
N SER A 180 40.07 -59.88 15.84
CA SER A 180 40.70 -61.20 15.62
C SER A 180 41.98 -61.41 16.42
N GLY A 181 41.99 -62.46 17.24
CA GLY A 181 43.14 -62.95 18.00
C GLY A 181 42.64 -63.83 19.13
#